data_AF-A0A0G1ALT7-F1
#
_entry.id   AF-A0A0G1ALT7-F1
#
_cell.length_a   1.000
_cell.length_b   1.000
_cell.length_c   1.000
_cell.angle_alpha   90.00
_cell.angle_beta   90.00
_cell.angle_gamma   90.00
#
_symmetry.space_group_name_H-M   'P 1'
#
loop_
_entity.id
_entity.type
_entity.pdbx_description
1 polymer ?
#
loop_
_entity_poly.entity_id
_entity_poly.type
_entity_poly.pdbx_seq_one_letter_code
_entity_poly.pdbx_strand_id
1 'polypeptide(L)'
;MDEQEIFDLLFSNPDKLFTLIEQRGGSLDDLKKLEIGKLMARKRFPELVKQDSIDAAEFVLWFSYFVEREIRDSIFYVETNLHKDSKEIDKMLDEMTFGQKIKFIEEHYISNPKMDVYTKVLKDIKNLRNSMAHGELNKLFYGGYFLSDPRGQLKLGVDLRNASLRKNNNIK
;
A
#
# COMPACT_ATOMS: atom_id res chain seq x y z
N MET A 1 16.01 -7.43 32.35
CA MET A 1 16.58 -6.97 31.08
C MET A 1 15.62 -5.90 30.63
N ASP A 2 16.09 -4.67 30.59
CA ASP A 2 15.26 -3.56 30.11
C ASP A 2 15.18 -3.58 28.58
N GLU A 3 14.31 -2.73 28.03
CA GLU A 3 14.07 -2.64 26.58
C GLU A 3 15.34 -2.25 25.82
N GLN A 4 16.18 -1.42 26.42
CA GLN A 4 17.42 -0.92 25.81
C GLN A 4 18.48 -2.03 25.71
N GLU A 5 18.64 -2.86 26.74
CA GLU A 5 19.50 -4.04 26.71
C GLU A 5 19.05 -5.05 25.65
N ILE A 6 17.73 -5.28 25.51
CA ILE A 6 17.17 -6.14 24.44
C ILE A 6 17.57 -5.59 23.07
N PHE A 7 17.43 -4.28 22.86
CA PHE A 7 17.80 -3.65 21.59
C PHE A 7 19.29 -3.76 21.29
N ASP A 8 20.14 -3.47 22.26
CA ASP A 8 21.58 -3.49 22.03
C ASP A 8 22.09 -4.92 21.77
N LEU A 9 21.53 -5.93 22.44
CA LEU A 9 21.77 -7.35 22.13
C LEU A 9 21.22 -7.76 20.75
N LEU A 10 19.99 -7.34 20.40
CA LEU A 10 19.38 -7.63 19.10
C LEU A 10 20.25 -7.13 17.94
N PHE A 11 20.81 -5.93 18.06
CA PHE A 11 21.59 -5.31 16.99
C PHE A 11 23.07 -5.66 16.98
N SER A 12 23.63 -6.17 18.08
CA SER A 12 25.04 -6.57 18.16
C SER A 12 25.28 -8.07 18.01
N ASN A 13 24.37 -8.91 18.53
CA ASN A 13 24.47 -10.36 18.45
C ASN A 13 23.07 -11.00 18.63
N PRO A 14 22.25 -11.07 17.57
CA PRO A 14 20.87 -11.55 17.64
C PRO A 14 20.77 -13.01 18.09
N ASP A 15 21.71 -13.87 17.70
CA ASP A 15 21.71 -15.29 18.09
C ASP A 15 21.87 -15.48 19.61
N LYS A 16 22.69 -14.63 20.23
CA LYS A 16 22.84 -14.59 21.69
C LYS A 16 21.54 -14.17 22.38
N LEU A 17 20.79 -13.23 21.79
CA LEU A 17 19.48 -12.83 22.30
C LEU A 17 18.47 -13.98 22.19
N PHE A 18 18.43 -14.70 21.06
CA PHE A 18 17.53 -15.84 20.88
C PHE A 18 17.81 -16.94 21.91
N THR A 19 19.08 -17.28 22.10
CA THR A 19 19.51 -18.26 23.11
C THR A 19 19.10 -17.83 24.53
N LEU A 20 19.22 -16.54 24.85
CA LEU A 20 18.82 -15.99 26.15
C LEU A 20 17.30 -16.03 26.38
N ILE A 21 16.51 -15.79 25.32
CA ILE A 21 15.04 -15.87 25.38
C ILE A 21 14.61 -17.30 25.63
N GLU A 22 15.16 -18.27 24.88
CA GLU A 22 14.87 -19.69 25.05
C GLU A 22 15.27 -20.20 26.44
N GLN A 23 16.48 -19.83 26.92
CA GLN A 23 16.97 -20.22 28.25
C GLN A 23 16.12 -19.69 29.41
N ARG A 24 15.42 -18.57 29.20
CA ARG A 24 14.53 -17.97 30.21
C ARG A 24 13.08 -18.40 30.05
N GLY A 25 12.80 -19.35 29.18
CA GLY A 25 11.44 -19.84 28.89
C GLY A 25 10.57 -18.82 28.16
N GLY A 26 11.18 -17.80 27.53
CA GLY A 26 10.48 -16.86 26.66
C GLY A 26 10.26 -17.43 25.27
N SER A 27 9.30 -16.86 24.53
CA SER A 27 9.01 -17.26 23.15
C SER A 27 9.51 -16.21 22.17
N LEU A 28 10.14 -16.65 21.08
CA LEU A 28 10.45 -15.76 19.95
C LEU A 28 9.19 -15.20 19.29
N ASP A 29 8.03 -15.86 19.46
CA ASP A 29 6.76 -15.31 18.99
C ASP A 29 6.38 -14.00 19.69
N ASP A 30 6.85 -13.79 20.93
CA ASP A 30 6.63 -12.50 21.60
C ASP A 30 7.41 -11.35 20.95
N LEU A 31 8.49 -11.65 20.21
CA LEU A 31 9.21 -10.65 19.42
C LEU A 31 8.39 -10.15 18.22
N LYS A 32 7.38 -10.91 17.74
CA LYS A 32 6.49 -10.44 16.67
C LYS A 32 5.73 -9.19 17.09
N LYS A 33 5.37 -9.07 18.37
CA LYS A 33 4.66 -7.91 18.93
C LYS A 33 5.52 -6.64 18.96
N LEU A 34 6.84 -6.78 18.87
CA LEU A 34 7.75 -5.64 18.88
C LEU A 34 7.76 -4.87 17.56
N GLU A 35 7.30 -5.47 16.45
CA GLU A 35 7.30 -4.82 15.13
C GLU A 35 8.71 -4.28 14.75
N ILE A 36 9.72 -5.16 14.82
CA ILE A 36 11.16 -4.83 14.74
C ILE A 36 11.50 -3.85 13.61
N GLY A 37 10.91 -3.99 12.42
CA GLY A 37 11.15 -3.07 11.31
C GLY A 37 10.74 -1.62 11.61
N LYS A 38 9.60 -1.41 12.28
CA LYS A 38 9.15 -0.08 12.73
C LYS A 38 10.09 0.48 13.79
N LEU A 39 10.54 -0.35 14.73
CA LEU A 39 11.49 0.05 15.77
C LEU A 39 12.84 0.50 15.18
N MET A 40 13.38 -0.26 14.22
CA MET A 40 14.60 0.11 13.50
C MET A 40 14.45 1.45 12.77
N ALA A 41 13.34 1.65 12.07
CA ALA A 41 13.06 2.89 11.36
C ALA A 41 12.92 4.08 12.33
N ARG A 42 12.21 3.91 13.44
CA ARG A 42 12.05 4.93 14.50
C ARG A 42 13.38 5.31 15.15
N LYS A 43 14.22 4.32 15.47
CA LYS A 43 15.55 4.57 16.06
C LYS A 43 16.43 5.40 15.14
N ARG A 44 16.33 5.18 13.82
CA ARG A 44 17.12 5.93 12.83
C ARG A 44 16.51 7.28 12.43
N PHE A 45 15.18 7.38 12.38
CA PHE A 45 14.45 8.55 11.88
C PHE A 45 13.29 8.95 12.82
N PRO A 46 13.56 9.29 14.09
CA PRO A 46 12.51 9.47 15.12
C PRO A 46 11.54 10.63 14.80
N GLU A 47 12.02 11.67 14.14
CA GLU A 47 11.20 12.84 13.78
C GLU A 47 10.23 12.59 12.62
N LEU A 48 10.55 11.60 11.77
CA LEU A 48 9.78 11.26 10.58
C LEU A 48 8.82 10.10 10.85
N VAL A 49 9.30 9.08 11.57
CA VAL A 49 8.58 7.82 11.83
C VAL A 49 7.82 7.94 13.15
N LYS A 50 6.79 8.78 13.16
CA LYS A 50 5.84 8.89 14.27
C LYS A 50 4.74 7.84 14.14
N GLN A 51 3.96 7.60 15.19
CA GLN A 51 2.84 6.64 15.14
C GLN A 51 1.87 7.01 14.00
N ASP A 52 1.47 8.27 13.91
CA ASP A 52 0.61 8.75 12.83
C ASP A 52 1.19 8.46 11.43
N SER A 53 2.50 8.65 11.24
CA SER A 53 3.16 8.34 9.96
C SER A 53 3.11 6.85 9.61
N ILE A 54 3.18 5.99 10.63
CA ILE A 54 3.07 4.54 10.47
C ILE A 54 1.65 4.16 10.11
N ASP A 55 0.67 4.67 10.83
CA ASP A 55 -0.76 4.37 10.58
C ASP A 55 -1.17 4.82 9.17
N ALA A 56 -0.69 5.99 8.73
CA ALA A 56 -0.87 6.48 7.37
C ALA A 56 -0.20 5.57 6.32
N ALA A 57 1.04 5.12 6.58
CA ALA A 57 1.76 4.23 5.68
C ALA A 57 1.10 2.85 5.56
N GLU A 58 0.64 2.28 6.67
CA GLU A 58 -0.07 1.00 6.68
C GLU A 58 -1.38 1.09 5.92
N PHE A 59 -2.15 2.17 6.13
CA PHE A 59 -3.35 2.41 5.34
C PHE A 59 -3.04 2.49 3.85
N VAL A 60 -2.06 3.30 3.44
CA VAL A 60 -1.67 3.45 2.02
C VAL A 60 -1.20 2.12 1.43
N LEU A 61 -0.42 1.33 2.17
CA LEU A 61 0.05 0.02 1.74
C LEU A 61 -1.13 -0.90 1.43
N TRP A 62 -2.03 -1.12 2.39
CA TRP A 62 -3.16 -2.03 2.24
C TRP A 62 -4.19 -1.53 1.24
N PHE A 63 -4.48 -0.22 1.25
CA PHE A 63 -5.46 0.36 0.34
C PHE A 63 -4.97 0.33 -1.11
N SER A 64 -3.69 0.65 -1.36
CA SER A 64 -3.13 0.57 -2.72
C SER A 64 -3.02 -0.87 -3.22
N TYR A 65 -2.72 -1.83 -2.34
CA TYR A 65 -2.74 -3.26 -2.66
C TYR A 65 -4.14 -3.71 -3.10
N PHE A 66 -5.17 -3.39 -2.30
CA PHE A 66 -6.56 -3.69 -2.62
C PHE A 66 -6.95 -3.11 -3.99
N VAL A 67 -6.68 -1.82 -4.22
CA VAL A 67 -7.03 -1.13 -5.47
C VAL A 67 -6.31 -1.73 -6.68
N GLU A 68 -5.01 -2.01 -6.56
CA GLU A 68 -4.26 -2.62 -7.65
C GLU A 68 -4.81 -4.01 -8.00
N ARG A 69 -5.19 -4.79 -6.99
CA ARG A 69 -5.79 -6.11 -7.19
C ARG A 69 -7.15 -6.03 -7.89
N GLU A 70 -8.02 -5.14 -7.45
CA GLU A 70 -9.33 -4.92 -8.08
C GLU A 70 -9.22 -4.51 -9.55
N ILE A 71 -8.25 -3.65 -9.87
CA ILE A 71 -7.96 -3.26 -11.26
C ILE A 71 -7.48 -4.44 -12.09
N ARG A 72 -6.53 -5.21 -11.56
CA ARG A 72 -6.03 -6.43 -12.22
C ARG A 72 -7.20 -7.36 -12.55
N ASP A 73 -8.03 -7.65 -11.57
CA ASP A 73 -9.13 -8.60 -11.72
C ASP A 73 -10.21 -8.06 -12.68
N SER A 74 -10.44 -6.73 -12.67
CA SER A 74 -11.32 -6.06 -13.64
C SER A 74 -10.80 -6.16 -15.08
N ILE A 75 -9.51 -5.88 -15.31
CA ILE A 75 -8.90 -6.00 -16.64
C ILE A 75 -8.95 -7.46 -17.09
N PHE A 76 -8.56 -8.39 -16.21
CA PHE A 76 -8.59 -9.82 -16.51
C PHE A 76 -9.99 -10.27 -16.97
N TYR A 77 -11.02 -9.90 -16.22
CA TYR A 77 -12.40 -10.23 -16.55
C TYR A 77 -12.82 -9.66 -17.91
N VAL A 78 -12.54 -8.39 -18.19
CA VAL A 78 -12.92 -7.77 -19.47
C VAL A 78 -12.18 -8.43 -20.63
N GLU A 79 -10.86 -8.57 -20.54
CA GLU A 79 -10.03 -9.06 -21.65
C GLU A 79 -10.28 -10.54 -21.97
N THR A 80 -10.55 -11.37 -20.96
CA THR A 80 -10.91 -12.79 -21.18
C THR A 80 -12.28 -12.93 -21.84
N ASN A 81 -13.25 -12.07 -21.51
CA ASN A 81 -14.56 -12.04 -22.17
C ASN A 81 -14.48 -11.47 -23.60
N LEU A 82 -13.46 -10.69 -23.93
CA LEU A 82 -13.15 -10.23 -25.29
C LEU A 82 -12.38 -11.28 -26.12
N HIS A 83 -12.42 -12.55 -25.72
CA HIS A 83 -11.83 -13.71 -26.40
C HIS A 83 -10.30 -13.80 -26.40
N LYS A 84 -9.61 -13.16 -25.46
CA LYS A 84 -8.16 -13.35 -25.28
C LYS A 84 -7.87 -14.58 -24.41
N ASP A 85 -6.76 -15.27 -24.69
CA ASP A 85 -6.32 -16.42 -23.89
C ASP A 85 -6.06 -15.98 -22.45
N SER A 86 -6.71 -16.65 -21.50
CA SER A 86 -6.64 -16.29 -20.08
C SER A 86 -5.23 -16.38 -19.50
N LYS A 87 -4.40 -17.31 -19.97
CA LYS A 87 -3.00 -17.44 -19.51
C LYS A 87 -2.13 -16.29 -20.02
N GLU A 88 -2.37 -15.83 -21.26
CA GLU A 88 -1.64 -14.70 -21.82
C GLU A 88 -1.98 -13.41 -21.08
N ILE A 89 -3.26 -13.19 -20.77
CA ILE A 89 -3.71 -12.03 -19.98
C ILE A 89 -3.17 -12.07 -18.56
N ASP A 90 -3.21 -13.23 -17.91
CA ASP A 90 -2.67 -13.39 -16.55
C ASP A 90 -1.18 -13.00 -16.49
N LYS A 91 -0.39 -13.55 -17.42
CA LYS A 91 1.04 -13.22 -17.54
C LYS A 91 1.27 -11.74 -17.83
N MET A 92 0.52 -11.17 -18.77
CA MET A 92 0.61 -9.74 -19.10
C MET A 92 0.35 -8.86 -17.87
N LEU A 93 -0.68 -9.18 -17.09
CA LEU A 93 -1.09 -8.39 -15.92
C LEU A 93 -0.11 -8.51 -14.74
N ASP A 94 0.53 -9.67 -14.59
CA ASP A 94 1.54 -9.91 -13.56
C ASP A 94 2.85 -9.16 -13.87
N GLU A 95 3.20 -8.98 -15.15
CA GLU A 95 4.35 -8.17 -15.58
C GLU A 95 4.11 -6.66 -15.50
N MET A 96 2.84 -6.22 -15.44
CA MET A 96 2.48 -4.80 -15.35
C MET A 96 2.65 -4.27 -13.93
N THR A 97 3.32 -3.13 -13.78
CA THR A 97 3.26 -2.29 -12.58
C THR A 97 1.88 -1.66 -12.40
N PHE A 98 1.57 -1.20 -11.19
CA PHE A 98 0.33 -0.47 -10.92
C PHE A 98 0.08 0.69 -11.90
N GLY A 99 1.12 1.49 -12.18
CA GLY A 99 1.02 2.59 -13.15
C GLY A 99 0.71 2.13 -14.58
N GLN A 100 1.26 0.98 -15.00
CA GLN A 100 0.96 0.40 -16.32
C GLN A 100 -0.47 -0.11 -16.41
N LYS A 101 -1.01 -0.71 -15.34
CA LYS A 101 -2.42 -1.13 -15.30
C LYS A 101 -3.37 0.07 -15.42
N ILE A 102 -3.07 1.18 -14.75
CA ILE A 102 -3.84 2.43 -14.89
C ILE A 102 -3.79 2.94 -16.34
N LYS A 103 -2.61 2.95 -16.95
CA LYS A 103 -2.42 3.37 -18.34
C LYS A 103 -3.19 2.47 -19.32
N PHE A 104 -3.21 1.16 -19.08
CA PHE A 104 -3.98 0.20 -19.88
C PHE A 104 -5.48 0.55 -19.86
N ILE A 105 -6.05 0.83 -18.69
CA ILE A 105 -7.46 1.28 -18.57
C ILE A 105 -7.70 2.57 -19.38
N GLU A 106 -6.78 3.55 -19.29
CA GLU A 106 -6.90 4.82 -20.03
C GLU A 106 -6.93 4.63 -21.53
N GLU A 107 -6.09 3.74 -22.05
CA GLU A 107 -5.95 3.51 -23.49
C GLU A 107 -7.11 2.68 -24.05
N HIS A 108 -7.56 1.66 -23.31
CA HIS A 108 -8.50 0.66 -23.80
C HIS A 108 -9.95 0.90 -23.41
N TYR A 109 -10.25 1.49 -22.25
CA TYR A 109 -11.62 1.51 -21.71
C TYR A 109 -12.22 2.91 -21.58
N ILE A 110 -11.43 3.97 -21.72
CA ILE A 110 -11.86 5.34 -21.47
C ILE A 110 -11.84 6.18 -22.75
N SER A 111 -12.95 6.86 -23.00
CA SER A 111 -13.11 7.78 -24.14
C SER A 111 -12.25 9.04 -24.01
N ASN A 112 -12.20 9.63 -22.81
CA ASN A 112 -11.43 10.85 -22.53
C ASN A 112 -10.64 10.76 -21.22
N PRO A 113 -9.37 10.29 -21.25
CA PRO A 113 -8.56 10.05 -20.05
C PRO A 113 -8.31 11.29 -19.18
N LYS A 114 -8.30 12.50 -19.77
CA LYS A 114 -8.05 13.74 -19.01
C LYS A 114 -9.23 14.15 -18.12
N MET A 115 -10.43 13.67 -18.45
CA MET A 115 -11.67 14.00 -17.76
C MET A 115 -12.20 12.85 -16.89
N ASP A 116 -11.54 11.68 -16.94
CA ASP A 116 -12.00 10.51 -16.24
C ASP A 116 -11.68 10.58 -14.74
N VAL A 117 -12.74 10.60 -13.94
CA VAL A 117 -12.63 10.73 -12.49
C VAL A 117 -12.03 9.47 -11.87
N TYR A 118 -12.27 8.30 -12.48
CA TYR A 118 -11.76 7.03 -11.96
C TYR A 118 -10.24 6.96 -12.09
N THR A 119 -9.66 7.18 -13.27
CA THR A 119 -8.21 7.14 -13.45
C THR A 119 -7.50 8.27 -12.72
N LYS A 120 -8.15 9.42 -12.53
CA LYS A 120 -7.64 10.46 -11.63
C LYS A 120 -7.47 9.94 -10.21
N VAL A 121 -8.50 9.34 -9.62
CA VAL A 121 -8.40 8.77 -8.27
C VAL A 121 -7.36 7.65 -8.20
N LEU A 122 -7.26 6.80 -9.22
CA LEU A 122 -6.23 5.76 -9.28
C LEU A 122 -4.80 6.35 -9.30
N LYS A 123 -4.60 7.45 -10.04
CA LYS A 123 -3.31 8.17 -10.07
C LYS A 123 -3.00 8.79 -8.72
N ASP A 124 -3.99 9.34 -8.01
CA ASP A 124 -3.79 9.86 -6.66
C ASP A 124 -3.35 8.74 -5.70
N ILE A 125 -3.99 7.57 -5.74
CA ILE A 125 -3.60 6.39 -4.94
C ILE A 125 -2.19 5.92 -5.28
N LYS A 126 -1.84 5.86 -6.58
CA LYS A 126 -0.48 5.53 -7.04
C LYS A 126 0.54 6.52 -6.49
N ASN A 127 0.22 7.81 -6.47
CA ASN A 127 1.12 8.85 -5.96
C ASN A 127 1.32 8.73 -4.44
N LEU A 128 0.28 8.37 -3.69
CA LEU A 128 0.40 8.05 -2.26
C LEU A 128 1.33 6.86 -2.02
N ARG A 129 1.15 5.76 -2.77
CA ARG A 129 2.04 4.59 -2.70
C ARG A 129 3.49 4.96 -3.04
N ASN A 130 3.70 5.77 -4.07
CA ASN A 130 5.05 6.22 -4.44
C ASN A 130 5.68 7.08 -3.34
N SER A 131 4.92 8.02 -2.76
CA SER A 131 5.39 8.85 -1.64
C SER A 131 5.82 7.96 -0.47
N MET A 132 5.01 6.95 -0.12
CA MET A 132 5.33 5.96 0.90
C MET A 132 6.61 5.16 0.53
N ALA A 133 6.72 4.66 -0.70
CA ALA A 133 7.88 3.88 -1.16
C ALA A 133 9.19 4.68 -1.16
N HIS A 134 9.12 6.01 -1.30
CA HIS A 134 10.25 6.92 -1.21
C HIS A 134 10.51 7.45 0.20
N GLY A 135 9.75 7.01 1.21
CA GLY A 135 9.89 7.45 2.60
C GLY A 135 9.36 8.86 2.87
N GLU A 136 8.58 9.44 1.95
CA GLU A 136 7.99 10.77 2.08
C GLU A 136 6.71 10.72 2.93
N LEU A 137 6.83 10.24 4.18
CA LEU A 137 5.70 9.96 5.05
C LEU A 137 4.86 11.21 5.37
N ASN A 138 5.47 12.39 5.34
CA ASN A 138 4.82 13.68 5.50
C ASN A 138 3.95 14.10 4.30
N LYS A 139 3.90 13.32 3.21
CA LYS A 139 3.05 13.58 2.04
C LYS A 139 1.82 12.68 1.97
N LEU A 140 1.60 11.81 2.96
CA LEU A 140 0.48 10.87 2.98
C LEU A 140 -0.83 11.58 3.39
N PHE A 141 -1.27 12.51 2.54
CA PHE A 141 -2.47 13.33 2.72
C PHE A 141 -3.46 13.08 1.59
N TYR A 142 -4.76 13.10 1.90
CA TYR A 142 -5.81 13.09 0.91
C TYR A 142 -6.99 13.97 1.33
N GLY A 143 -7.46 14.79 0.38
CA GLY A 143 -8.61 15.68 0.62
C GLY A 143 -8.43 16.67 1.77
N GLY A 144 -7.19 17.09 2.03
CA GLY A 144 -6.85 18.02 3.12
C GLY A 144 -6.60 17.36 4.49
N TYR A 145 -6.73 16.04 4.59
CA TYR A 145 -6.51 15.29 5.83
C TYR A 145 -5.29 14.40 5.72
N PHE A 146 -4.56 14.23 6.82
CA PHE A 146 -3.49 13.23 6.90
C PHE A 146 -4.11 11.83 6.92
N LEU A 147 -3.46 10.83 6.33
CA LEU A 147 -4.06 9.50 6.17
C LEU A 147 -4.03 8.63 7.44
N SER A 148 -3.43 9.11 8.53
CA SER A 148 -3.70 8.56 9.87
C SER A 148 -5.08 8.97 10.40
N ASP A 149 -5.65 10.05 9.87
CA ASP A 149 -6.97 10.53 10.24
C ASP A 149 -8.05 9.73 9.48
N PRO A 150 -9.02 9.12 10.18
CA PRO A 150 -10.12 8.39 9.56
C PRO A 150 -10.88 9.21 8.49
N ARG A 151 -10.94 10.54 8.60
CA ARG A 151 -11.56 11.42 7.60
C ARG A 151 -10.87 11.34 6.24
N GLY A 152 -9.54 11.31 6.22
CA GLY A 152 -8.77 11.16 5.00
C GLY A 152 -8.98 9.79 4.36
N GLN A 153 -8.97 8.75 5.18
CA GLN A 153 -9.18 7.36 4.75
C GLN A 153 -10.58 7.15 4.16
N LEU A 154 -11.62 7.57 4.87
CA LEU A 154 -13.01 7.48 4.43
C LEU A 154 -13.24 8.29 3.15
N LYS A 155 -12.68 9.50 3.06
CA LYS A 155 -12.79 10.33 1.87
C LYS A 155 -12.17 9.65 0.64
N LEU A 156 -10.98 9.08 0.77
CA LEU A 156 -10.34 8.35 -0.33
C LEU A 156 -11.17 7.13 -0.76
N GLY A 157 -11.69 6.36 0.20
CA GLY A 157 -12.55 5.20 -0.09
C GLY A 157 -13.85 5.60 -0.80
N VAL A 158 -14.51 6.67 -0.35
CA VAL A 158 -15.74 7.18 -0.96
C VAL A 158 -15.48 7.75 -2.36
N ASP A 159 -14.40 8.50 -2.55
CA ASP A 159 -14.04 9.07 -3.86
C ASP A 159 -13.73 7.96 -4.87
N LEU A 160 -13.02 6.89 -4.46
CA LEU A 160 -12.80 5.70 -5.28
C LEU A 160 -14.12 5.01 -5.67
N ARG A 161 -14.98 4.73 -4.68
CA ARG A 161 -16.29 4.08 -4.92
C ARG A 161 -17.16 4.92 -5.85
N ASN A 162 -17.25 6.22 -5.62
CA ASN A 162 -18.06 7.11 -6.44
C ASN A 162 -17.52 7.19 -7.86
N ALA A 163 -16.19 7.21 -8.02
CA ALA A 163 -15.56 7.23 -9.33
C ALA A 163 -15.79 5.92 -10.10
N SER A 164 -15.74 4.76 -9.44
CA SER A 164 -16.02 3.47 -10.09
C SER A 164 -17.48 3.33 -10.52
N LEU A 165 -18.44 3.88 -9.77
CA LEU A 165 -19.86 3.89 -10.13
C LEU A 165 -20.19 4.84 -11.29
N ARG A 166 -19.51 5.99 -11.37
CA ARG A 166 -19.70 6.97 -12.47
C ARG A 166 -19.13 6.49 -13.81
N LYS A 167 -18.38 5.39 -13.82
CA LYS A 167 -17.85 4.75 -15.03
C LYS A 167 -18.95 4.44 -16.05
N ASN A 168 -20.19 4.20 -15.62
CA ASN A 168 -21.31 3.83 -16.49
C ASN A 168 -21.73 4.87 -17.55
N ASN A 169 -21.23 6.12 -17.51
CA ASN A 169 -21.64 7.16 -18.47
C ASN A 169 -20.59 7.55 -19.53
N ASN A 170 -19.36 7.01 -19.51
CA ASN A 170 -18.25 7.46 -20.38
C ASN A 170 -17.40 6.33 -21.01
N ILE A 171 -17.85 5.07 -20.93
CA ILE A 171 -17.15 3.91 -21.52
C ILE A 171 -17.27 3.94 -23.06
N LYS A 172 -16.18 3.58 -23.75
CA LYS A 172 -16.15 3.41 -25.22
C LYS A 172 -16.99 2.22 -25.68
#